data_AF-B0BIA1-F1
#
_entry.id   AF-B0BIA1-F1
#
_cell.length_a   1.000
_cell.length_b   1.000
_cell.length_c   1.000
_cell.angle_alpha   90.00
_cell.angle_beta   90.00
_cell.angle_gamma   90.00
#
_symmetry.space_group_name_H-M   'P 1'
#
loop_
_entity.id
_entity.type
_entity.pdbx_description
1 polymer ?
#
loop_
_entity_poly.entity_id
_entity_poly.type
_entity_poly.pdbx_seq_one_letter_code
_entity_poly.pdbx_strand_id
1 'polypeptide(L)'
;MMSRRIKYALLAGSLVILLLLAYPFVMGPLCITAATHRWHGFSTVRICPRFVEVLPAEVAQRFDDIVEPDGSRPAIEDALRDLGIDYSWDRLQGRYQGIIRAPDSNFHALVVHIYLDESGIYQRIDVYDSFTWL
;
A
#
# COMPACT_ATOMS: atom_id res chain seq x y z
N MET A 1 44.35 -44.84 -28.45
CA MET A 1 44.62 -43.86 -27.36
C MET A 1 43.95 -42.55 -27.69
N MET A 2 42.85 -42.20 -27.02
CA MET A 2 42.04 -41.01 -27.31
C MET A 2 42.68 -39.77 -26.69
N SER A 3 42.92 -38.73 -27.51
CA SER A 3 43.65 -37.51 -27.15
C SER A 3 43.01 -36.80 -25.95
N ARG A 4 43.83 -36.40 -24.96
CA ARG A 4 43.39 -35.73 -23.72
C ARG A 4 42.51 -34.50 -23.98
N ARG A 5 42.67 -33.83 -25.13
CA ARG A 5 41.88 -32.66 -25.53
C ARG A 5 40.39 -32.97 -25.76
N ILE A 6 40.06 -34.18 -26.24
CA ILE A 6 38.67 -34.59 -26.50
C ILE A 6 37.92 -34.86 -25.18
N LYS A 7 38.63 -35.38 -24.16
CA LYS A 7 38.05 -35.64 -22.83
C LYS A 7 37.63 -34.34 -22.13
N TYR A 8 38.45 -33.29 -22.22
CA TYR A 8 38.12 -31.99 -21.62
C TYR A 8 36.97 -31.28 -22.36
N ALA A 9 36.89 -31.42 -23.69
CA ALA A 9 35.78 -30.86 -24.46
C ALA A 9 34.43 -31.53 -24.13
N LEU A 10 34.42 -32.85 -23.95
CA LEU A 10 33.22 -33.61 -23.54
C LEU A 10 32.78 -33.28 -22.10
N LEU A 11 33.74 -33.10 -21.18
CA LEU A 11 33.46 -32.70 -19.80
C LEU A 11 32.93 -31.26 -19.72
N ALA A 12 33.51 -30.32 -20.47
CA ALA A 12 33.05 -28.94 -20.51
C ALA A 12 31.66 -28.83 -21.14
N GLY A 13 31.39 -29.55 -22.23
CA GLY A 13 30.07 -29.57 -22.87
C GLY A 13 28.99 -30.16 -21.96
N SER A 14 29.31 -31.24 -21.24
CA SER A 14 28.37 -31.84 -20.28
C SER A 14 28.06 -30.92 -19.11
N LEU A 15 29.05 -30.17 -18.60
CA LEU A 15 28.85 -29.21 -17.51
C LEU A 15 27.94 -28.05 -17.91
N VAL A 16 28.09 -27.53 -19.13
CA VAL A 16 27.26 -26.43 -19.64
C VAL A 16 25.81 -26.89 -19.83
N ILE A 17 25.58 -28.09 -20.34
CA ILE A 17 24.24 -28.66 -20.47
C ILE A 17 23.59 -28.86 -19.10
N LEU A 18 24.35 -29.34 -18.11
CA LEU A 18 23.85 -29.55 -16.76
C LEU A 18 23.47 -28.22 -16.07
N LEU A 19 24.26 -27.16 -16.30
CA LEU A 19 23.94 -25.81 -15.83
C LEU A 19 22.68 -25.24 -16.49
N LEU A 20 22.51 -25.41 -17.80
CA LEU A 20 21.32 -24.94 -18.51
C LEU A 20 20.04 -25.68 -18.09
N LEU A 21 20.14 -26.98 -17.80
CA LEU A 21 19.01 -27.77 -17.29
C LEU A 21 18.68 -27.47 -15.84
N ALA A 22 19.67 -27.17 -14.99
CA ALA A 22 19.45 -26.82 -13.59
C ALA A 22 18.96 -25.38 -13.40
N TYR A 23 19.28 -24.46 -14.32
CA TYR A 23 18.92 -23.04 -14.23
C TYR A 23 17.41 -22.77 -13.99
N PRO A 24 16.45 -23.36 -14.72
CA PRO A 24 15.03 -23.11 -14.47
C PRO A 24 14.55 -23.63 -13.10
N PHE A 25 15.18 -24.67 -12.55
CA PHE A 25 14.84 -25.22 -11.23
C PHE A 25 15.39 -24.39 -10.07
N VAL A 26 16.48 -23.64 -10.27
CA VAL A 26 17.02 -22.74 -9.26
C VAL A 26 16.35 -21.36 -9.32
N MET A 27 16.09 -20.86 -10.54
CA MET A 27 15.48 -19.54 -10.73
C MET A 27 13.96 -19.52 -10.55
N GLY A 28 13.26 -20.62 -10.86
CA GLY A 28 11.81 -20.72 -10.65
C GLY A 28 11.39 -20.47 -9.19
N PRO A 29 11.97 -21.16 -8.20
CA PRO A 29 11.68 -20.93 -6.79
C PRO A 29 12.00 -19.50 -6.36
N LEU A 30 13.15 -18.94 -6.75
CA LEU A 30 13.54 -17.56 -6.40
C LEU A 30 12.55 -16.51 -6.93
N CYS A 31 12.02 -16.69 -8.14
CA CYS A 31 10.98 -15.82 -8.67
C CYS A 31 9.65 -15.95 -7.89
N ILE A 32 9.31 -17.16 -7.44
CA ILE A 32 8.12 -17.41 -6.61
C ILE A 32 8.29 -16.83 -5.21
N THR A 33 9.48 -16.90 -4.60
CA THR A 33 9.76 -16.27 -3.29
C THR A 33 9.77 -14.75 -3.38
N ALA A 34 10.34 -14.16 -4.44
CA ALA A 34 10.30 -12.72 -4.67
C ALA A 34 8.86 -12.21 -4.93
N ALA A 35 8.04 -12.98 -5.65
CA ALA A 35 6.64 -12.65 -5.87
C ALA A 35 5.81 -12.78 -4.58
N THR A 36 6.02 -13.83 -3.77
CA THR A 36 5.30 -14.02 -2.50
C THR A 36 5.69 -12.98 -1.45
N HIS A 37 6.94 -12.52 -1.37
CA HIS A 37 7.30 -11.40 -0.50
C HIS A 37 6.61 -10.08 -0.90
N ARG A 38 6.38 -9.86 -2.20
CA ARG A 38 5.65 -8.68 -2.69
C ARG A 38 4.14 -8.74 -2.39
N TRP A 39 3.56 -9.95 -2.33
CA TRP A 39 2.14 -10.15 -2.07
C TRP A 39 1.79 -10.32 -0.58
N HIS A 40 2.69 -10.86 0.24
CA HIS A 40 2.51 -10.87 1.70
C HIS A 40 2.69 -9.48 2.34
N GLY A 41 3.40 -8.56 1.68
CA GLY A 41 3.39 -7.14 2.06
C GLY A 41 2.07 -6.42 1.78
N PHE A 42 1.16 -7.03 1.00
CA PHE A 42 -0.13 -6.46 0.62
C PHE A 42 -1.32 -7.13 1.34
N SER A 43 -1.05 -8.14 2.17
CA SER A 43 -2.09 -8.97 2.81
C SER A 43 -2.11 -8.84 4.34
N THR A 44 -1.51 -7.79 4.91
CA THR A 44 -2.17 -7.21 6.07
C THR A 44 -3.46 -6.61 5.55
N VAL A 45 -4.51 -7.42 5.53
CA VAL A 45 -5.84 -6.93 5.88
C VAL A 45 -5.62 -6.19 7.18
N ARG A 46 -5.35 -4.88 7.08
CA ARG A 46 -5.52 -3.97 8.19
C ARG A 46 -7.00 -4.09 8.43
N ILE A 47 -7.36 -4.95 9.36
CA ILE A 47 -8.66 -4.93 9.99
C ILE A 47 -8.76 -3.50 10.48
N CYS A 48 -9.50 -2.66 9.73
CA CYS A 48 -9.81 -1.31 10.16
C CYS A 48 -10.25 -1.46 11.61
N PRO A 49 -9.55 -0.82 12.58
CA PRO A 49 -9.91 -0.97 13.98
C PRO A 49 -11.36 -0.56 14.08
N ARG A 50 -12.24 -1.53 14.42
CA ARG A 50 -13.68 -1.41 14.62
C ARG A 50 -14.18 0.05 14.55
N PHE A 51 -14.45 0.53 13.34
CA PHE A 51 -15.27 1.73 13.15
C PHE A 51 -16.72 1.28 13.29
N VAL A 52 -17.08 0.79 14.48
CA VAL A 52 -18.46 0.49 14.84
C VAL A 52 -19.01 1.82 15.31
N GLU A 53 -19.73 2.50 14.42
CA GLU A 53 -20.41 3.79 14.68
C GLU A 53 -19.52 4.98 15.04
N VAL A 54 -18.45 5.25 14.30
CA VAL A 54 -17.66 6.48 14.52
C VAL A 54 -18.39 7.65 13.88
N LEU A 55 -18.81 8.60 14.71
CA LEU A 55 -19.44 9.84 14.25
C LEU A 55 -18.44 10.67 13.44
N PRO A 56 -18.87 11.39 12.39
CA PRO A 56 -18.00 12.31 11.63
C PRO A 56 -17.18 13.24 12.53
N ALA A 57 -17.79 13.73 13.61
CA ALA A 57 -17.15 14.61 14.58
C ALA A 57 -15.99 13.94 15.33
N GLU A 58 -16.09 12.64 15.65
CA GLU A 58 -15.02 11.92 16.34
C GLU A 58 -13.83 11.69 15.40
N VAL A 59 -14.07 11.42 14.11
CA VAL A 59 -13.01 11.32 13.11
C VAL A 59 -12.29 12.65 12.94
N ALA A 60 -13.04 13.74 12.82
CA ALA A 60 -12.49 15.09 12.72
C ALA A 60 -11.61 15.42 13.93
N GLN A 61 -12.13 15.22 15.14
CA GLN A 61 -11.41 15.52 16.38
C GLN A 61 -10.13 14.70 16.52
N ARG A 62 -10.18 13.38 16.28
CA ARG A 62 -8.97 12.55 16.32
C ARG A 62 -7.92 12.97 15.30
N PHE A 63 -8.36 13.45 14.14
CA PHE A 63 -7.45 13.91 13.10
C PHE A 63 -6.78 15.23 13.49
N ASP A 64 -7.57 16.17 14.01
CA ASP A 64 -7.06 17.44 14.55
C ASP A 64 -5.99 17.20 15.62
N ASP A 65 -6.26 16.33 16.60
CA ASP A 65 -5.32 16.00 17.68
C ASP A 65 -3.97 15.46 17.17
N ILE A 66 -3.95 14.78 16.01
CA ILE A 66 -2.73 14.21 15.41
C ILE A 66 -1.97 15.25 14.58
N VAL A 67 -2.69 16.08 13.83
CA VAL A 67 -2.09 16.96 12.80
C VAL A 67 -1.76 18.35 13.34
N GLU A 68 -2.51 18.89 14.29
CA GLU A 68 -2.28 20.23 14.87
C GLU A 68 -0.83 20.51 15.34
N PRO A 69 -0.04 19.53 15.83
CA PRO A 69 1.34 19.77 16.25
C PRO A 69 2.36 20.07 15.12
N ASP A 70 2.11 19.65 13.88
CA ASP A 70 3.06 19.75 12.75
C ASP A 70 2.41 20.42 11.52
N GLY A 71 1.16 20.05 11.21
CA GLY A 71 0.36 20.64 10.15
C GLY A 71 0.90 20.42 8.73
N SER A 72 2.09 19.82 8.57
CA SER A 72 2.73 19.62 7.28
C SER A 72 2.10 18.47 6.50
N ARG A 73 2.26 18.52 5.17
CA ARG A 73 1.85 17.42 4.28
C ARG A 73 2.35 16.03 4.71
N PRO A 74 3.64 15.84 5.04
CA PRO A 74 4.12 14.54 5.50
C PRO A 74 3.37 14.06 6.76
N ALA A 75 3.15 14.94 7.74
CA ALA A 75 2.41 14.59 8.95
C ALA A 75 0.96 14.18 8.65
N ILE A 76 0.29 14.89 7.74
CA ILE A 76 -1.06 14.53 7.26
C ILE A 76 -1.07 13.16 6.59
N GLU A 77 -0.11 12.89 5.69
CA GLU A 77 -0.02 11.63 4.95
C GLU A 77 0.30 10.45 5.87
N ASP A 78 1.14 10.65 6.88
CA ASP A 78 1.45 9.65 7.90
C ASP A 78 0.24 9.42 8.81
N ALA A 79 -0.48 10.46 9.23
CA ALA A 79 -1.72 10.34 10.00
C ALA A 79 -2.80 9.55 9.25
N LEU A 80 -3.02 9.86 7.97
CA LEU A 80 -3.95 9.12 7.11
C LEU A 80 -3.55 7.66 6.97
N ARG A 81 -2.24 7.40 6.80
CA ARG A 81 -1.71 6.04 6.71
C ARG A 81 -1.90 5.29 8.02
N ASP A 82 -1.67 5.89 9.17
CA ASP A 82 -1.81 5.24 10.47
C ASP A 82 -3.27 4.90 10.78
N LEU A 83 -4.19 5.79 10.40
CA LEU A 83 -5.63 5.56 10.48
C LEU A 83 -6.13 4.53 9.44
N GLY A 84 -5.30 4.13 8.48
CA GLY A 84 -5.67 3.19 7.42
C GLY A 84 -6.69 3.78 6.44
N ILE A 85 -6.67 5.10 6.26
CA ILE A 85 -7.56 5.82 5.35
C ILE A 85 -6.87 5.92 4.00
N ASP A 86 -7.44 5.26 2.99
CA ASP A 86 -7.01 5.47 1.61
C ASP A 86 -7.38 6.88 1.16
N TYR A 87 -6.43 7.57 0.51
CA TYR A 87 -6.58 8.96 0.11
C TYR A 87 -6.07 9.25 -1.30
N SER A 88 -6.56 10.35 -1.86
CA SER A 88 -6.07 10.95 -3.11
C SER A 88 -5.95 12.46 -2.94
N TRP A 89 -5.11 13.10 -3.76
CA TRP A 89 -4.90 14.54 -3.73
C TRP A 89 -5.72 15.25 -4.81
N ASP A 90 -6.60 16.16 -4.40
CA ASP A 90 -7.36 17.06 -5.28
C ASP A 90 -6.60 18.39 -5.42
N ARG A 91 -5.94 18.56 -6.58
CA ARG A 91 -5.16 19.76 -6.90
C ARG A 91 -6.01 21.01 -7.08
N LEU A 92 -7.27 20.88 -7.49
CA LEU A 92 -8.12 22.03 -7.80
C LEU A 92 -8.66 22.67 -6.52
N GLN A 93 -8.92 21.84 -5.52
CA GLN A 93 -9.47 22.25 -4.23
C GLN A 93 -8.40 22.38 -3.14
N GLY A 94 -7.15 22.01 -3.43
CA GLY A 94 -6.04 22.08 -2.47
C GLY A 94 -6.26 21.18 -1.27
N ARG A 95 -6.80 19.96 -1.48
CA ARG A 95 -7.17 19.06 -0.38
C ARG A 95 -6.80 17.60 -0.62
N TYR A 96 -6.59 16.86 0.46
CA TYR A 96 -6.69 15.40 0.43
C TYR A 96 -8.16 15.00 0.53
N GLN A 97 -8.54 13.94 -0.18
CA GLN A 97 -9.86 13.32 -0.09
C GLN A 97 -9.70 11.82 0.17
N GLY A 98 -10.43 11.30 1.15
CA GLY A 98 -10.43 9.90 1.56
C GLY A 98 -11.84 9.39 1.82
N ILE A 99 -12.00 8.06 1.78
CA ILE A 99 -13.29 7.40 2.03
C ILE A 99 -13.07 6.30 3.07
N ILE A 100 -13.82 6.37 4.17
CA ILE A 100 -13.86 5.33 5.20
C ILE A 100 -15.16 4.56 5.02
N ARG A 101 -15.10 3.29 4.62
CA ARG A 101 -16.29 2.45 4.45
C ARG A 101 -16.66 1.77 5.76
N ALA A 102 -17.96 1.73 6.06
CA ALA A 102 -18.46 0.92 7.16
C ALA A 102 -18.16 -0.57 6.89
N PRO A 103 -17.67 -1.33 7.87
CA PRO A 103 -17.28 -2.72 7.66
C PRO A 103 -18.48 -3.65 7.38
N ASP A 104 -19.67 -3.26 7.83
CA ASP A 104 -20.92 -4.01 7.75
C ASP A 104 -21.93 -3.42 6.74
N SER A 105 -21.58 -2.32 6.06
CA SER A 105 -22.46 -1.67 5.09
C SER A 105 -21.71 -1.25 3.83
N ASN A 106 -22.22 -1.70 2.68
CA ASN A 106 -21.75 -1.24 1.37
C ASN A 106 -22.34 0.13 0.98
N PHE A 107 -23.33 0.61 1.72
CA PHE A 107 -24.12 1.80 1.38
C PHE A 107 -23.80 3.01 2.24
N HIS A 108 -22.98 2.83 3.28
CA HIS A 108 -22.58 3.88 4.19
C HIS A 108 -21.06 4.03 4.18
N ALA A 109 -20.61 5.26 3.96
CA ALA A 109 -19.22 5.64 4.07
C ALA A 109 -19.10 7.03 4.67
N LEU A 110 -17.99 7.31 5.34
CA LEU A 110 -17.56 8.66 5.67
C LEU A 110 -16.65 9.17 4.55
N VAL A 111 -16.92 10.38 4.10
CA VAL A 111 -16.02 11.10 3.19
C VAL A 111 -15.24 12.11 4.04
N VAL A 112 -13.93 12.10 3.86
CA VAL A 112 -12.99 12.93 4.59
C VAL A 112 -12.32 13.87 3.61
N HIS A 113 -12.39 15.18 3.87
CA HIS A 113 -11.69 16.22 3.13
C HIS A 113 -10.75 16.98 4.07
N ILE A 114 -9.47 17.03 3.74
CA ILE A 114 -8.45 17.71 4.53
C ILE A 114 -7.89 18.85 3.69
N TYR A 115 -8.21 20.09 4.07
CA TYR A 115 -7.86 21.29 3.34
C TYR A 115 -6.50 21.83 3.79
N LEU A 116 -5.67 22.17 2.82
CA LEU A 116 -4.36 22.76 3.04
C LEU A 116 -4.34 24.19 2.48
N ASP A 117 -3.50 25.02 3.05
CA ASP A 117 -3.18 26.34 2.51
C ASP A 117 -2.26 26.23 1.27
N GLU A 118 -1.94 27.38 0.67
CA GLU A 118 -1.03 27.46 -0.49
C GLU A 118 0.39 26.96 -0.18
N SER A 119 0.79 26.99 1.10
CA SER A 119 2.08 26.51 1.60
C SER A 119 2.07 25.01 1.90
N GLY A 120 0.92 24.35 1.81
CA GLY A 120 0.76 22.94 2.15
C GLY A 120 0.61 22.67 3.65
N ILE A 121 0.12 23.64 4.42
CA ILE A 121 -0.15 23.54 5.85
C ILE A 121 -1.63 23.27 6.09
N TYR A 122 -1.92 22.40 7.04
CA TYR A 122 -3.25 22.06 7.50
C TYR A 122 -4.07 23.31 7.89
N GLN A 123 -5.30 23.40 7.38
CA GLN A 123 -6.26 24.43 7.78
C GLN A 123 -7.46 23.86 8.51
N ARG A 124 -8.10 22.83 7.93
CA ARG A 124 -9.30 22.20 8.48
C ARG A 124 -9.55 20.83 7.88
N ILE A 125 -10.38 20.06 8.56
CA ILE A 125 -10.94 18.80 8.10
C ILE A 125 -12.46 18.89 8.06
N ASP A 126 -13.05 18.45 6.95
CA ASP A 126 -14.49 18.28 6.80
C ASP A 126 -14.78 16.77 6.66
N VAL A 127 -15.59 16.22 7.57
CA VAL A 127 -16.03 14.82 7.53
C VAL A 127 -17.54 14.78 7.44
N TYR A 128 -18.07 14.02 6.49
CA TYR A 128 -19.51 13.89 6.32
C TYR A 128 -19.93 12.48 5.94
N ASP A 129 -21.15 12.13 6.35
CA ASP A 129 -21.78 10.88 5.96
C ASP A 129 -22.15 10.90 4.47
N SER A 130 -21.84 9.79 3.81
CA SER A 130 -22.26 9.49 2.46
C SER A 130 -23.08 8.21 2.47
N PHE A 131 -24.34 8.35 2.07
CA PHE A 131 -25.24 7.23 1.84
C PHE A 131 -25.49 7.08 0.35
N THR A 132 -25.09 5.94 -0.22
CA THR A 132 -25.49 5.58 -1.58
C THR A 132 -26.74 4.73 -1.49
N TRP A 133 -27.89 5.33 -1.81
CA TRP A 133 -29.14 4.60 -1.97
C TRP A 133 -29.08 3.85 -3.31
N LEU A 134 -29.24 2.53 -3.29
CA LEU A 134 -29.57 1.75 -4.49
C LEU A 134 -31.08 1.87 -4.78
#